data_AF-A0A7W3W642-F1
#
_entry.id   AF-A0A7W3W642-F1
#
_cell.length_a   1.000
_cell.length_b   1.000
_cell.length_c   1.000
_cell.angle_alpha   90.00
_cell.angle_beta   90.00
_cell.angle_gamma   90.00
#
_symmetry.space_group_name_H-M   'P 1'
#
loop_
_entity.id
_entity.type
_entity.pdbx_description
1 polymer ?
#
loop_
_entity_poly.entity_id
_entity_poly.type
_entity_poly.pdbx_seq_one_letter_code
_entity_poly.pdbx_strand_id
1 'polypeptide(L)' 'MRAHRKLSDLSPAQRRGLIAAAAVQVLLAAAAWWDLAKRPEDRVNGPKSAWAIAIAVNFAGPLAYFRWGRAVPRRNRRR' A
#
# COMPACT_ATOMS: atom_id res chain seq x y z
N MET A 1 35.12 5.38 -0.39
CA MET A 1 34.47 4.34 -1.22
C MET A 1 33.29 3.76 -0.44
N ARG A 2 32.04 3.89 -0.91
CA ARG A 2 30.87 3.31 -0.23
C ARG A 2 30.84 1.81 -0.51
N ALA A 3 31.05 0.98 0.51
CA ALA A 3 30.92 -0.46 0.39
C ALA A 3 29.45 -0.80 0.07
N HIS A 4 29.20 -1.33 -1.12
CA HIS A 4 27.96 -2.03 -1.43
C HIS A 4 27.90 -3.27 -0.54
N ARG A 5 27.19 -3.19 0.60
CA ARG A 5 26.89 -4.38 1.41
C ARG A 5 26.07 -5.34 0.55
N LYS A 6 26.62 -6.51 0.27
CA LYS A 6 25.89 -7.58 -0.41
C LYS A 6 24.90 -8.19 0.58
N LEU A 7 23.82 -8.77 0.07
CA LEU A 7 22.80 -9.43 0.90
C LEU A 7 23.38 -10.56 1.79
N SER A 8 24.55 -11.08 1.39
CA SER A 8 25.37 -12.05 2.11
C SER A 8 26.12 -11.48 3.33
N ASP A 9 26.28 -10.16 3.44
CA ASP A 9 27.00 -9.49 4.53
C ASP A 9 26.07 -9.16 5.71
N LEU A 10 24.78 -9.48 5.60
CA LEU A 10 23.77 -9.30 6.65
C LEU A 10 23.76 -10.51 7.57
N SER A 11 23.59 -10.27 8.87
CA SER A 11 23.36 -11.38 9.79
C SER A 11 22.11 -12.17 9.37
N PRO A 12 22.02 -13.48 9.65
CA PRO A 12 20.84 -14.28 9.29
C PRO A 12 19.52 -13.66 9.76
N ALA A 13 19.53 -12.98 10.92
CA ALA A 13 18.38 -12.27 11.45
C ALA A 13 18.01 -11.03 10.61
N GLN A 14 19.00 -10.23 10.20
CA GLN A 14 18.78 -9.05 9.33
C GLN A 14 18.24 -9.44 7.96
N ARG A 15 18.79 -10.51 7.35
CA ARG A 15 18.31 -11.02 6.06
C ARG A 15 16.86 -11.50 6.15
N ARG A 16 16.50 -12.24 7.21
CA ARG A 16 15.11 -12.67 7.45
C ARG A 16 14.18 -11.48 7.64
N GLY A 17 14.57 -10.49 8.42
CA GLY A 17 13.79 -9.27 8.64
C GLY A 17 13.52 -8.51 7.33
N LEU A 18 14.53 -8.38 6.47
CA LEU A 18 14.39 -7.72 5.17
C LEU A 18 13.44 -8.47 4.24
N ILE A 19 13.57 -9.79 4.14
CA ILE A 19 12.68 -10.62 3.32
C ILE A 19 11.24 -10.53 3.83
N ALA A 20 11.03 -10.59 5.15
CA ALA A 20 9.71 -10.46 5.74
C ALA A 20 9.09 -9.09 5.46
N ALA A 21 9.85 -8.00 5.62
CA ALA A 21 9.38 -6.65 5.31
C ALA A 21 9.01 -6.51 3.83
N ALA A 22 9.84 -7.01 2.91
CA ALA A 22 9.55 -6.99 1.48
C ALA A 22 8.28 -7.78 1.14
N ALA A 23 8.09 -8.96 1.74
CA ALA A 23 6.88 -9.75 1.54
C ALA A 23 5.63 -9.01 2.05
N VAL A 24 5.70 -8.42 3.24
CA VAL A 24 4.60 -7.60 3.81
C VAL A 24 4.30 -6.42 2.88
N GLN A 25 5.31 -5.74 2.36
CA GLN A 25 5.13 -4.61 1.45
C GLN A 25 4.37 -5.00 0.19
N VAL A 26 4.80 -6.10 -0.46
CA VAL A 26 4.20 -6.57 -1.71
C VAL A 26 2.75 -7.01 -1.47
N LEU A 27 2.50 -7.78 -0.42
CA LEU A 27 1.15 -8.22 -0.06
C LEU A 27 0.24 -7.04 0.27
N LEU A 28 0.75 -6.05 1.00
CA LEU A 28 -0.01 -4.85 1.38
C LEU A 28 -0.36 -4.01 0.15
N ALA A 29 0.58 -3.79 -0.76
CA ALA A 29 0.35 -3.06 -2.00
C ALA A 29 -0.64 -3.80 -2.92
N ALA A 30 -0.46 -5.11 -3.10
CA ALA A 30 -1.37 -5.94 -3.89
C ALA A 30 -2.79 -5.93 -3.33
N ALA A 31 -2.94 -6.06 -2.01
CA ALA A 31 -4.25 -5.97 -1.36
C ALA A 31 -4.89 -4.58 -1.53
N ALA A 32 -4.11 -3.51 -1.46
CA ALA A 32 -4.61 -2.15 -1.65
C ALA A 32 -5.09 -1.91 -3.10
N TRP A 33 -4.31 -2.32 -4.11
CA TRP A 33 -4.75 -2.22 -5.51
C TRP A 33 -5.97 -3.10 -5.80
N TRP A 34 -6.01 -4.31 -5.25
CA TRP A 34 -7.17 -5.20 -5.39
C TRP A 34 -8.43 -4.61 -4.77
N ASP A 35 -8.35 -4.06 -3.55
CA ASP A 35 -9.47 -3.38 -2.90
C ASP A 35 -9.91 -2.13 -3.69
N LEU A 36 -8.96 -1.34 -4.22
CA LEU A 36 -9.25 -0.18 -5.07
C LEU A 36 -9.94 -0.55 -6.38
N ALA A 37 -9.50 -1.64 -7.03
CA ALA A 37 -10.08 -2.13 -8.27
C ALA A 37 -11.51 -2.66 -8.06
N LYS A 38 -11.75 -3.38 -6.96
CA LYS A 38 -13.07 -3.96 -6.65
C LYS A 38 -14.06 -2.94 -6.07
N ARG A 39 -13.60 -1.90 -5.39
CA ARG A 39 -14.50 -0.90 -4.81
C ARG A 39 -15.17 -0.07 -5.90
N PRO A 40 -16.49 0.14 -5.84
CA PRO A 40 -17.15 1.10 -6.71
C PRO A 40 -16.69 2.53 -6.38
N GLU A 41 -16.72 3.43 -7.36
CA GLU A 41 -16.13 4.77 -7.25
C GLU A 41 -16.79 5.64 -6.17
N ASP A 42 -18.07 5.41 -5.90
CA ASP A 42 -18.83 6.05 -4.81
C ASP A 42 -18.33 5.68 -3.40
N ARG A 43 -17.48 4.65 -3.29
CA ARG A 43 -16.88 4.17 -2.04
C ARG A 43 -15.37 4.41 -1.94
N VAL A 44 -14.85 5.27 -2.81
CA VAL A 44 -13.45 5.72 -2.78
C VAL A 44 -13.45 7.24 -2.62
N ASN A 45 -12.65 7.75 -1.68
CA ASN A 45 -12.56 9.19 -1.42
C ASN A 45 -11.66 9.84 -2.48
N GLY A 46 -12.26 10.34 -3.56
CA GLY A 46 -11.54 10.98 -4.66
C GLY A 46 -11.23 10.02 -5.82
N PRO A 47 -10.44 10.47 -6.82
CA PRO A 47 -10.22 9.70 -8.03
C PRO A 47 -9.38 8.44 -7.77
N LYS A 48 -9.82 7.31 -8.34
CA LYS A 48 -9.11 6.02 -8.20
C LYS A 48 -7.67 6.08 -8.73
N SER A 49 -7.43 6.82 -9.80
CA SER A 49 -6.09 6.97 -10.39
C SER A 49 -5.10 7.60 -9.41
N ALA A 50 -5.52 8.61 -8.65
CA ALA A 50 -4.68 9.22 -7.63
C ALA A 50 -4.31 8.23 -6.52
N TRP A 51 -5.27 7.40 -6.09
CA TRP A 51 -5.00 6.34 -5.11
C TRP A 51 -4.12 5.23 -5.67
N ALA A 52 -4.26 4.87 -6.94
CA ALA A 52 -3.40 3.88 -7.59
C ALA A 52 -1.93 4.32 -7.57
N ILE A 53 -1.67 5.61 -7.86
CA ILE A 53 -0.33 6.22 -7.78
C ILE A 53 0.13 6.29 -6.32
N ALA A 54 -0.74 6.71 -5.39
CA ALA A 54 -0.39 6.79 -3.98
C ALA A 54 0.06 5.43 -3.43
N ILE A 55 -0.67 4.35 -3.73
CA ILE A 55 -0.35 2.96 -3.31
C ILE A 55 1.04 2.51 -3.78
N ALA A 56 1.55 3.03 -4.89
CA ALA A 56 2.90 2.69 -5.37
C ALA A 56 4.02 3.25 -4.46
N VAL A 57 3.70 4.18 -3.55
CA VAL A 57 4.67 4.84 -2.66
C VAL A 57 4.93 4.01 -1.40
N ASN A 58 5.82 3.02 -1.52
CA ASN A 58 6.31 2.19 -0.42
C ASN A 58 5.19 1.71 0.54
N PHE A 59 5.41 1.69 1.85
CA PHE A 59 4.37 1.37 2.84
C PHE A 59 3.39 2.53 3.09
N ALA A 60 3.83 3.77 2.88
CA ALA A 60 3.01 4.95 3.16
C ALA A 60 1.76 4.99 2.28
N GLY A 61 1.89 4.63 1.00
CA GLY A 61 0.82 4.60 0.03
C GLY A 61 -0.35 3.67 0.40
N PRO A 62 -0.10 2.36 0.51
CA PRO A 62 -1.13 1.39 0.88
C PRO A 62 -1.79 1.72 2.23
N LEU A 63 -0.99 2.13 3.23
CA LEU A 63 -1.52 2.52 4.54
C LEU A 63 -2.43 3.75 4.45
N ALA A 64 -2.03 4.77 3.69
CA ALA A 64 -2.84 5.96 3.46
C ALA A 64 -4.14 5.62 2.73
N TYR A 65 -4.09 4.74 1.73
CA TYR A 65 -5.28 4.27 1.03
C TYR A 65 -6.27 3.57 1.99
N PHE A 66 -5.80 2.62 2.80
CA PHE A 66 -6.68 1.92 3.73
C PHE A 66 -7.29 2.84 4.80
N ARG A 67 -6.56 3.90 5.19
CA ARG A 67 -6.97 4.84 6.24
C ARG A 67 -7.89 5.95 5.75
N TRP A 68 -7.64 6.48 4.55
CA TRP A 68 -8.33 7.67 4.01
C TRP A 68 -8.95 7.46 2.63
N GLY A 69 -8.42 6.54 1.81
CA GLY A 69 -8.94 6.28 0.47
C GLY A 69 -10.26 5.52 0.44
N ARG A 70 -10.55 4.73 1.48
CA ARG A 70 -11.83 4.02 1.60
C ARG A 70 -12.92 4.95 2.16
N ALA A 71 -14.00 5.13 1.41
CA ALA A 71 -15.18 5.86 1.85
C ALA A 71 -16.28 4.91 2.34
N VAL A 72 -17.04 5.34 3.35
CA VAL A 72 -18.34 4.74 3.67
C VAL A 72 -19.36 5.37 2.72
N PRO A 73 -20.27 4.60 2.09
CA PRO A 73 -21.25 5.14 1.16
C PRO A 73 -21.95 6.34 1.78
N ARG A 74 -21.84 7.51 1.13
CA ARG A 74 -22.59 8.69 1.52
C ARG A 74 -24.05 8.36 1.24
N ARG A 75 -24.79 7.89 2.26
CA ARG A 75 -26.25 7.77 2.18
C ARG A 75 -26.76 9.16 1.85
N ASN A 76 -27.13 9.33 0.59
CA ASN A 76 -27.56 10.59 0.01
C ASN A 76 -28.69 11.15 0.90
N ARG A 77 -28.39 12.17 1.71
CA ARG A 77 -29.41 12.98 2.39
C ARG A 77 -30.05 13.83 1.30
N ARG A 78 -30.95 13.21 0.53
CA ARG A 78 -31.93 13.95 -0.26
C ARG A 78 -32.85 14.66 0.74
N ARG A 79 -32.77 15.98 0.79
CA ARG A 79 -33.93 16.86 0.94
C ARG A 79 -33.95 17.74 -0.30
#